data_AF-A0A517SWV3-F1
#
_entry.id   AF-A0A517SWV3-F1
#
_cell.length_a   1.000
_cell.length_b   1.000
_cell.length_c   1.000
_cell.angle_alpha   90.00
_cell.angle_beta   90.00
_cell.angle_gamma   90.00
#
_symmetry.space_group_name_H-M   'P 1'
#
loop_
_entity.id
_entity.type
_entity.pdbx_description
1 polymer ?
#
loop_
_entity_poly.entity_id
_entity_poly.type
_entity_poly.pdbx_seq_one_letter_code
_entity_poly.pdbx_strand_id
1 'polypeptide(L)'
;MSTRATIAVRRPSGDYLATYLHFDGYPEHAGRLLEEHFLNAEQVEALVDRGDIRFLHSEIGDPEYYDNGDSPAKLPTRDALVDYAKNLGARYLYVFDDATWSCLEL
;
A
#
# COMPACT_ATOMS: atom_id res chain seq x y z
N MET A 1 -19.13 3.61 2.89
CA MET A 1 -18.42 4.28 1.78
C MET A 1 -16.97 3.84 1.90
N SER A 2 -16.40 3.22 0.88
CA SER A 2 -15.04 2.68 0.92
C SER A 2 -14.03 3.74 0.47
N THR A 3 -13.06 4.09 1.33
CA THR A 3 -11.90 4.88 0.92
C THR A 3 -10.79 3.92 0.50
N ARG A 4 -10.51 3.90 -0.80
CA ARG A 4 -9.51 3.02 -1.40
C ARG A 4 -8.13 3.64 -1.33
N ALA A 5 -7.10 2.82 -1.20
CA ALA A 5 -5.72 3.24 -1.30
C ALA A 5 -4.86 2.23 -2.07
N THR A 6 -3.63 2.63 -2.37
CA THR A 6 -2.57 1.76 -2.85
C THR A 6 -1.40 1.85 -1.88
N ILE A 7 -0.81 0.71 -1.55
CA ILE A 7 0.36 0.62 -0.67
C ILE A 7 1.51 0.12 -1.51
N ALA A 8 2.65 0.80 -1.47
CA ALA A 8 3.83 0.45 -2.24
C ALA A 8 5.11 0.58 -1.44
N VAL A 9 6.12 -0.20 -1.85
CA VAL A 9 7.48 -0.14 -1.33
C VAL A 9 8.46 -0.02 -2.49
N ARG A 10 9.45 0.87 -2.33
CA ARG A 10 10.56 0.97 -3.27
C ARG A 10 11.62 -0.06 -2.93
N ARG A 11 11.99 -0.88 -3.91
CA ARG A 11 13.00 -1.93 -3.76
C ARG A 11 14.40 -1.44 -4.11
N PRO A 12 15.47 -2.16 -3.70
CA PRO A 12 16.85 -1.82 -4.06
C PRO A 12 17.12 -1.76 -5.57
N SER A 13 16.34 -2.49 -6.38
CA SER A 13 16.36 -2.44 -7.85
C SER A 13 15.87 -1.10 -8.43
N GLY A 14 15.23 -0.26 -7.62
CA GLY A 14 14.67 1.03 -8.01
C GLY A 14 13.23 0.98 -8.51
N ASP A 15 12.65 -0.22 -8.64
CA ASP A 15 11.25 -0.43 -8.97
C ASP A 15 10.37 -0.51 -7.71
N TYR A 16 9.05 -0.44 -7.91
CA TYR A 16 8.06 -0.48 -6.86
C TYR A 16 7.32 -1.81 -6.87
N LEU A 17 7.07 -2.35 -5.68
CA LEU A 17 6.07 -3.39 -5.46
C LEU A 17 4.85 -2.73 -4.83
N ALA A 18 3.66 -2.95 -5.37
CA ALA A 18 2.44 -2.30 -4.90
C ALA A 18 1.24 -3.23 -4.83
N THR A 19 0.33 -2.96 -3.89
CA THR A 19 -0.93 -3.69 -3.70
C THR A 19 -2.10 -2.73 -3.44
N TYR A 20 -3.31 -3.21 -3.70
CA TYR A 20 -4.55 -2.49 -3.46
C TYR A 20 -5.04 -2.62 -2.00
N LEU A 21 -5.64 -1.54 -1.48
CA LEU A 21 -6.35 -1.53 -0.21
C LEU A 21 -7.80 -1.03 -0.43
N HIS A 22 -8.79 -1.83 -0.03
CA HIS A 22 -10.19 -1.54 -0.33
C HIS A 22 -10.87 -0.56 0.65
N PHE A 23 -10.71 -0.78 1.96
CA PHE A 23 -11.34 0.03 3.01
C PHE A 23 -10.33 0.83 3.83
N ASP A 24 -10.82 1.92 4.42
CA ASP A 24 -10.15 2.74 5.42
C ASP A 24 -8.76 3.26 5.03
N GLY A 25 -8.56 3.49 3.73
CA GLY A 25 -7.32 3.97 3.14
C GLY A 25 -7.00 5.45 3.42
N TYR A 26 -7.64 6.10 4.39
CA TYR A 26 -7.37 7.51 4.73
C TYR A 26 -6.19 7.63 5.72
N PRO A 27 -5.46 8.78 5.75
CA PRO A 27 -4.25 8.94 6.55
C PRO A 27 -4.43 8.64 8.05
N GLU A 28 -5.58 8.98 8.63
CA GLU A 28 -5.86 8.81 10.06
C GLU A 28 -6.03 7.32 10.46
N HIS A 29 -6.22 6.42 9.49
CA HIS A 29 -6.32 4.97 9.72
C HIS A 29 -5.19 4.21 9.05
N ALA A 30 -5.24 4.03 7.72
CA ALA A 30 -4.22 3.27 7.01
C ALA A 30 -2.83 3.91 7.14
N GLY A 31 -2.73 5.23 6.96
CA GLY A 31 -1.45 5.94 7.10
C GLY A 31 -0.83 5.74 8.49
N ARG A 32 -1.63 5.99 9.55
CA ARG A 32 -1.22 5.77 10.94
C ARG A 32 -0.75 4.33 11.19
N LEU A 33 -1.52 3.32 10.77
CA LEU A 33 -1.17 1.91 10.99
C LEU A 33 0.11 1.51 10.23
N LEU A 34 0.30 2.04 9.02
CA LEU A 34 1.50 1.82 8.23
C LEU A 34 2.74 2.39 8.95
N GLU A 35 2.65 3.61 9.47
CA GLU A 35 3.73 4.24 10.23
C GLU A 35 4.01 3.56 11.57
N GLU A 36 3.00 3.02 12.26
CA GLU A 36 3.15 2.38 13.58
C GLU A 36 3.72 0.95 13.48
N HIS A 37 3.32 0.18 12.45
CA HIS A 37 3.57 -1.27 12.41
C HIS A 37 4.56 -1.71 11.33
N PHE A 38 4.78 -0.90 10.28
CA PHE A 38 5.61 -1.26 9.14
C PHE A 38 6.77 -0.27 9.00
N LEU A 39 7.86 -0.58 9.71
CA LEU A 39 8.98 0.34 9.98
C LEU A 39 10.18 0.14 9.05
N ASN A 40 10.19 -0.95 8.29
CA ASN A 40 11.29 -1.29 7.38
C ASN A 40 10.76 -1.94 6.09
N ALA A 41 11.61 -1.93 5.06
CA ALA A 41 11.23 -2.39 3.73
C ALA A 41 10.81 -3.86 3.71
N GLU A 42 11.43 -4.72 4.53
CA GLU A 42 11.09 -6.15 4.60
C GLU A 42 9.65 -6.38 5.12
N GLN A 43 9.23 -5.61 6.13
CA GLN A 43 7.86 -5.65 6.63
C GLN A 43 6.84 -5.19 5.59
N VAL A 44 7.14 -4.11 4.87
CA VAL A 44 6.25 -3.57 3.82
C VAL A 44 6.21 -4.50 2.61
N GLU A 45 7.35 -5.06 2.21
CA GLU A 45 7.41 -6.07 1.14
C GLU A 45 6.57 -7.29 1.52
N ALA A 46 6.68 -7.81 2.75
CA ALA A 46 5.85 -8.94 3.19
C ALA A 46 4.35 -8.65 3.24
N LEU A 47 3.97 -7.39 3.55
CA LEU A 47 2.58 -6.91 3.48
C LEU A 47 2.08 -6.89 2.03
N VAL A 48 2.87 -6.30 1.14
CA VAL A 48 2.47 -6.11 -0.25
C VAL A 48 2.50 -7.42 -1.04
N ASP A 49 3.49 -8.29 -0.79
CA ASP A 49 3.74 -9.49 -1.59
C ASP A 49 2.60 -10.53 -1.54
N ARG A 50 1.75 -10.45 -0.50
CA ARG A 50 0.59 -11.33 -0.34
C ARG A 50 -0.61 -10.98 -1.24
N GLY A 51 -0.58 -9.82 -1.91
CA GLY A 51 -1.64 -9.38 -2.82
C GLY A 51 -2.64 -8.44 -2.18
N ASP A 52 -3.83 -8.35 -2.77
CA ASP A 52 -4.82 -7.32 -2.42
C ASP A 52 -5.36 -7.43 -0.98
N ILE A 53 -5.48 -6.27 -0.35
CA ILE A 53 -5.89 -6.10 1.04
C ILE A 53 -7.31 -5.54 1.09
N ARG A 54 -8.17 -6.17 1.88
CA ARG A 54 -9.52 -5.69 2.16
C ARG A 54 -9.48 -4.53 3.15
N PHE A 55 -8.84 -4.70 4.29
CA PHE A 55 -8.67 -3.65 5.31
C PHE A 55 -7.47 -3.97 6.24
N LEU A 56 -7.05 -2.97 7.02
CA LEU A 56 -6.08 -3.13 8.10
C LEU A 56 -6.80 -3.07 9.45
N HIS A 57 -6.56 -4.04 10.34
CA HIS A 57 -7.16 -4.10 11.67
C HIS A 57 -6.65 -2.94 12.54
N SER A 58 -7.58 -2.19 13.15
CA SER A 58 -7.29 -0.94 13.88
C SER A 58 -6.39 -1.08 15.11
N GLU A 59 -6.36 -2.26 15.73
CA GLU A 59 -5.65 -2.48 17.01
C GLU A 59 -4.19 -2.89 16.82
N ILE A 60 -3.88 -3.62 15.75
CA ILE A 60 -2.56 -4.25 15.55
C ILE A 60 -1.98 -4.05 14.14
N GLY A 61 -2.73 -3.43 13.23
CA GLY A 61 -2.29 -3.21 11.84
C GLY A 61 -2.33 -4.46 10.96
N ASP A 62 -2.87 -5.57 11.45
CA ASP A 62 -2.92 -6.82 10.70
C ASP A 62 -3.75 -6.66 9.41
N PRO A 63 -3.24 -7.13 8.26
CA PRO A 63 -3.96 -7.09 7.00
C PRO A 63 -4.93 -8.27 6.84
N GLU A 64 -6.18 -7.95 6.48
CA GLU A 64 -7.13 -8.92 5.94
C GLU A 64 -6.99 -8.96 4.41
N TYR A 65 -6.58 -10.09 3.84
CA TYR A 65 -6.43 -10.25 2.39
C TYR A 65 -7.71 -10.76 1.72
N TYR A 66 -7.82 -10.55 0.41
CA TYR A 66 -8.81 -11.27 -0.38
C TYR A 66 -8.34 -12.70 -0.71
N ASP A 67 -9.22 -13.68 -0.54
CA ASP A 67 -8.94 -15.08 -0.92
C ASP A 67 -8.55 -15.24 -2.40
N ASN A 68 -9.11 -14.37 -3.26
CA ASN A 68 -8.85 -14.32 -4.71
C ASN A 68 -8.42 -12.90 -5.13
N GLY A 69 -7.61 -12.23 -4.31
CA GLY A 69 -7.03 -10.92 -4.66
C GLY A 69 -6.04 -11.02 -5.81
N ASP A 70 -5.81 -9.90 -6.49
CA ASP A 70 -4.75 -9.84 -7.49
C ASP A 70 -3.37 -9.93 -6.83
N SER A 71 -2.42 -10.45 -7.59
CA SER A 71 -1.01 -10.44 -7.18
C SER A 71 -0.46 -9.00 -7.15
N PRO A 72 0.53 -8.72 -6.30
CA PRO A 72 1.15 -7.40 -6.25
C PRO A 72 1.70 -6.97 -7.62
N ALA A 73 1.50 -5.70 -7.94
CA ALA A 73 2.02 -5.11 -9.17
C ALA A 73 3.49 -4.72 -9.00
N LYS A 74 4.31 -5.09 -9.99
CA LYS A 74 5.71 -4.63 -10.11
C LYS A 74 5.76 -3.49 -11.11
N LEU A 75 6.12 -2.30 -10.64
CA LEU A 75 5.97 -1.05 -11.39
C LEU A 75 7.35 -0.39 -11.52
N PRO A 76 7.83 -0.14 -12.74
CA PRO A 76 9.22 0.27 -12.96
C PRO A 76 9.50 1.73 -12.57
N THR A 77 8.47 2.57 -12.47
CA THR A 77 8.61 4.01 -12.25
C THR A 77 7.52 4.54 -11.32
N ARG A 78 7.78 5.70 -10.71
CA ARG A 78 6.81 6.40 -9.87
C ARG A 78 5.56 6.82 -10.66
N ASP A 79 5.73 7.22 -11.92
CA ASP A 79 4.59 7.60 -12.78
C ASP A 79 3.69 6.39 -13.05
N ALA A 80 4.28 5.22 -13.36
CA ALA A 80 3.52 3.98 -13.53
C ALA A 80 2.77 3.60 -12.23
N LEU A 81 3.37 3.86 -11.07
CA LEU A 81 2.73 3.65 -9.77
C LEU A 81 1.53 4.56 -9.52
N VAL A 82 1.67 5.85 -9.87
CA VAL A 82 0.56 6.81 -9.78
C VAL A 82 -0.58 6.43 -10.72
N ASP A 83 -0.25 6.05 -11.96
CA ASP A 83 -1.26 5.60 -12.94
C ASP A 83 -1.96 4.32 -12.49
N TYR A 84 -1.21 3.36 -11.94
CA TYR A 84 -1.77 2.14 -11.34
C TYR A 84 -2.78 2.46 -10.24
N ALA A 85 -2.41 3.30 -9.28
CA ALA A 85 -3.28 3.67 -8.17
C ALA A 85 -4.57 4.38 -8.65
N LYS A 86 -4.45 5.31 -9.61
CA LYS A 86 -5.60 5.98 -10.23
C LYS A 86 -6.52 5.01 -10.96
N ASN A 87 -5.97 4.04 -11.69
CA ASN A 87 -6.74 3.02 -12.40
C ASN A 87 -7.55 2.11 -11.45
N LEU A 88 -7.06 1.90 -10.23
CA LEU A 88 -7.78 1.18 -9.17
C LEU A 88 -8.80 2.04 -8.42
N GLY A 89 -8.91 3.32 -8.77
CA GLY A 89 -9.76 4.29 -8.07
C GLY A 89 -9.31 4.53 -6.63
N ALA A 90 -8.00 4.37 -6.35
CA ALA A 90 -7.41 4.74 -5.07
C ALA A 90 -7.46 6.25 -4.87
N ARG A 91 -7.85 6.68 -3.68
CA ARG A 91 -7.79 8.09 -3.28
C ARG A 91 -6.43 8.46 -2.70
N TYR A 92 -5.76 7.49 -2.08
CA TYR A 92 -4.45 7.69 -1.46
C TYR A 92 -3.44 6.68 -1.99
N LEU A 93 -2.22 7.13 -2.17
CA LEU A 93 -1.06 6.30 -2.49
C LEU A 93 -0.04 6.45 -1.36
N TYR A 94 0.23 5.35 -0.68
CA TYR A 94 1.26 5.23 0.35
C TYR A 94 2.50 4.60 -0.27
N VAL A 95 3.65 5.27 -0.14
CA VAL A 95 4.93 4.77 -0.64
C VAL A 95 5.94 4.76 0.49
N PHE A 96 6.48 3.58 0.79
CA PHE A 96 7.62 3.41 1.65
C PHE A 96 8.92 3.52 0.85
N ASP A 97 9.74 4.52 1.17
CA ASP A 97 11.05 4.75 0.59
C ASP A 97 12.00 5.30 1.65
N ASP A 98 13.25 4.82 1.64
CA ASP A 98 14.32 5.26 2.56
C ASP A 98 13.89 5.36 4.04
N ALA A 99 13.27 4.28 4.56
CA ALA A 99 12.75 4.19 5.93
C ALA A 99 11.66 5.22 6.30
N THR A 100 11.01 5.83 5.31
CA THR A 100 9.95 6.81 5.52
C THR A 100 8.71 6.49 4.71
N TRP A 101 7.54 6.77 5.29
CA TRP A 101 6.27 6.74 4.59
C TRP A 101 5.99 8.10 3.95
N SER A 102 5.51 8.06 2.71
CA SER A 102 4.95 9.22 2.03
C SER A 102 3.51 8.92 1.60
N CYS A 103 2.64 9.92 1.71
CA CYS A 103 1.25 9.84 1.31
C CYS A 103 0.96 10.87 0.22
N LEU A 104 0.34 10.43 -0.87
CA LEU A 104 -0.16 11.27 -1.95
C LEU A 104 -1.68 11.09 -2.08
N GLU A 105 -2.43 12.17 -2.04
CA GLU A 105 -3.85 12.18 -2.44
C GLU A 105 -3.95 12.34 -3.97
N LEU A 106 -4.79 11.52 -4.61
CA LEU A 106 -4.88 11.35 -6.07
C LEU A 106 -6.11 12.01 -6.72
#